data_AF-A0A8H4EPU2-F1
#
_entry.id   AF-A0A8H4EPU2-F1
#
_cell.length_a   1.000
_cell.length_b   1.000
_cell.length_c   1.000
_cell.angle_alpha   90.00
_cell.angle_beta   90.00
_cell.angle_gamma   90.00
#
_symmetry.space_group_name_H-M   'P 1'
#
loop_
_entity.id
_entity.type
_entity.pdbx_description
1 polymer ?
#
loop_
_entity_poly.entity_id
_entity_poly.type
_entity_poly.pdbx_seq_one_letter_code
_entity_poly.pdbx_strand_id
1 'polypeptide(L)'
;MIYNSLSLAKFQSNALFSPKTRRTLSNGSDFTEMTSSPSSPLDEDLEKEEANHVFLIAGYARYKRPYVWLRSNHKRLIQLQDDQKLETDNPLKLDTIAAWKTQDVKLWDIIAEVITLSLSPPPENPFEINHSYYDTLPLEECAVSTGAMVDFLQKVYLKDTNHSDKVFEDIKILQQRHFAAFEEMNEALNSNALEKSNPSSGVSATN
;
A
#
# COMPACT_ATOMS: atom_id res chain seq x y z
N MET A 1 8.12 -48.46 19.19
CA MET A 1 7.68 -48.71 17.80
C MET A 1 7.14 -47.41 17.24
N ILE A 2 7.73 -46.98 16.14
CA ILE A 2 7.54 -45.66 15.53
C ILE A 2 6.33 -45.75 14.60
N TYR A 3 5.29 -44.95 14.84
CA TYR A 3 4.24 -44.72 13.85
C TYR A 3 4.72 -43.66 12.88
N ASN A 4 5.10 -44.10 11.68
CA ASN A 4 5.43 -43.24 10.55
C ASN A 4 4.49 -43.62 9.39
N SER A 5 3.61 -42.71 8.99
CA SER A 5 3.10 -42.56 7.61
C SER A 5 1.93 -41.56 7.54
N LEU A 6 2.24 -40.27 7.67
CA LEU A 6 1.43 -39.27 6.98
C LEU A 6 2.03 -39.12 5.58
N SER A 7 1.43 -39.84 4.64
CA SER A 7 1.72 -39.78 3.21
C SER A 7 1.52 -38.34 2.71
N LEU A 8 2.62 -37.63 2.50
CA LEU A 8 2.65 -36.33 1.83
C LEU A 8 2.07 -36.51 0.41
N ALA A 9 1.04 -35.74 0.09
CA ALA A 9 0.41 -35.77 -1.22
C ALA A 9 1.46 -35.51 -2.31
N LYS A 10 1.60 -36.50 -3.20
CA LYS A 10 2.38 -36.39 -4.42
C LYS A 10 1.93 -35.16 -5.21
N PHE A 11 2.89 -34.33 -5.58
CA PHE A 11 2.79 -33.32 -6.63
C PHE A 11 1.93 -33.83 -7.80
N GLN A 12 0.76 -33.25 -7.99
CA GLN A 12 -0.08 -33.48 -9.16
C GLN A 12 -0.45 -32.13 -9.78
N SER A 13 0.17 -31.89 -10.95
CA SER A 13 -0.21 -30.98 -12.04
C SER A 13 -0.60 -29.55 -11.68
N ASN A 14 0.21 -28.61 -12.19
CA ASN A 14 -0.08 -27.17 -12.29
C ASN A 14 -1.32 -26.89 -13.17
N ALA A 15 -2.51 -27.22 -12.68
CA ALA A 15 -3.76 -26.76 -13.24
C ALA A 15 -4.34 -25.70 -12.29
N LEU A 16 -4.10 -24.43 -12.62
CA LEU A 16 -4.55 -23.28 -11.82
C LEU A 16 -6.09 -23.12 -11.78
N PHE A 17 -6.81 -23.82 -12.65
CA PHE A 17 -8.28 -23.79 -12.69
C PHE A 17 -8.88 -25.18 -12.78
N SER A 18 -10.07 -25.32 -12.19
CA SER A 18 -10.85 -26.56 -12.29
C SER A 18 -11.22 -26.85 -13.76
N PRO A 19 -11.39 -28.14 -14.14
CA PRO A 19 -11.81 -28.51 -15.50
C PRO A 19 -13.14 -27.86 -15.93
N LYS A 20 -14.02 -27.56 -14.96
CA LYS A 20 -15.29 -26.88 -15.21
C LYS A 20 -15.07 -25.42 -15.57
N THR A 21 -14.23 -24.71 -14.80
CA THR A 21 -13.86 -23.31 -15.05
C THR A 21 -13.19 -23.14 -16.42
N ARG A 22 -12.31 -24.07 -16.81
CA ARG A 22 -11.59 -24.04 -18.09
C ARG A 22 -12.53 -24.13 -19.31
N ARG A 23 -13.63 -24.88 -19.21
CA ARG A 23 -14.63 -24.99 -20.29
C ARG A 23 -15.47 -23.73 -20.47
N THR A 24 -15.76 -23.02 -19.39
CA THR A 24 -16.49 -21.74 -19.45
C THR A 24 -15.66 -20.63 -20.09
N LEU A 25 -14.33 -20.63 -19.85
CA LEU A 25 -13.44 -19.59 -20.37
C LEU A 25 -13.01 -19.83 -21.83
N SER A 26 -13.04 -21.07 -22.32
CA SER A 26 -12.59 -21.40 -23.69
C SER A 26 -13.62 -21.09 -24.80
N ASN A 27 -14.81 -20.59 -24.45
CA ASN A 27 -15.92 -20.46 -25.39
C ASN A 27 -16.11 -19.03 -25.96
N GLY A 28 -15.19 -18.10 -25.67
CA GLY A 28 -15.15 -16.76 -26.26
C GLY A 28 -13.80 -16.52 -26.92
N SER A 29 -13.77 -16.38 -28.24
CA SER A 29 -12.56 -16.35 -29.07
C SER A 29 -11.78 -15.03 -29.07
N ASP A 30 -12.09 -14.06 -28.19
CA ASP A 30 -11.48 -12.72 -28.19
C ASP A 30 -10.81 -12.32 -26.85
N PHE A 31 -10.46 -13.28 -25.99
CA PHE A 31 -9.97 -12.99 -24.63
C PHE A 31 -8.50 -13.30 -24.37
N THR A 32 -7.71 -13.66 -25.39
CA THR A 32 -6.29 -14.02 -25.22
C THR A 32 -5.41 -12.87 -24.72
N GLU A 33 -5.88 -11.63 -24.79
CA GLU A 33 -5.12 -10.45 -24.32
C GLU A 33 -5.54 -9.98 -22.91
N MET A 34 -6.62 -10.53 -22.33
CA MET A 34 -7.17 -10.09 -21.04
C MET A 34 -7.23 -11.22 -19.99
N THR A 35 -6.28 -12.16 -20.04
CA THR A 35 -6.15 -13.24 -19.04
C THR A 35 -4.80 -13.31 -18.33
N SER A 36 -3.92 -12.30 -18.49
CA SER A 36 -2.89 -12.12 -17.46
C SER A 36 -3.61 -11.65 -16.20
N SER A 37 -4.03 -12.62 -15.37
CA SER A 37 -4.27 -12.38 -13.95
C SER A 37 -3.10 -11.52 -13.46
N PRO A 38 -3.29 -10.50 -12.62
CA PRO A 38 -2.19 -9.71 -12.09
C PRO A 38 -1.20 -10.68 -11.47
N SER A 39 -0.15 -10.98 -12.21
CA SER A 39 0.82 -12.00 -11.81
C SER A 39 1.63 -11.27 -10.77
N SER A 40 1.56 -11.73 -9.52
CA SER A 40 2.48 -11.25 -8.50
C SER A 40 3.89 -11.32 -9.11
N PRO A 41 4.67 -10.23 -9.08
CA PRO A 41 6.03 -10.26 -9.59
C PRO A 41 6.77 -11.42 -8.93
N LEU A 42 7.60 -12.10 -9.72
CA LEU A 42 8.46 -13.15 -9.23
C LEU A 42 9.58 -12.52 -8.39
N ASP A 43 10.09 -13.23 -7.38
CA ASP A 43 11.18 -12.70 -6.55
C ASP A 43 12.41 -12.31 -7.37
N GLU A 44 12.70 -13.06 -8.43
CA GLU A 44 13.77 -12.75 -9.40
C GLU A 44 13.59 -11.40 -10.11
N ASP A 45 12.35 -10.92 -10.28
CA ASP A 45 12.08 -9.60 -10.84
C ASP A 45 12.26 -8.49 -9.81
N LEU A 46 12.01 -8.79 -8.53
CA LEU A 46 12.12 -7.84 -7.42
C LEU A 46 13.57 -7.59 -6.98
N GLU A 47 14.48 -8.55 -7.24
CA GLU A 47 15.91 -8.40 -6.96
C GLU A 47 16.65 -7.54 -7.99
N LYS A 48 16.04 -7.21 -9.14
CA LYS A 48 16.67 -6.39 -10.19
C LYS A 48 16.85 -4.93 -9.79
N GLU A 49 16.03 -4.43 -8.87
CA GLU A 49 16.10 -3.05 -8.38
C GLU A 49 16.77 -2.98 -7.01
N GLU A 50 18.09 -2.83 -7.00
CA GLU A 50 18.91 -2.75 -5.77
C GLU A 50 18.56 -1.54 -4.87
N ALA A 51 17.87 -0.53 -5.42
CA ALA A 51 17.44 0.64 -4.66
C ALA A 51 16.22 0.37 -3.77
N ASN A 52 15.34 -0.55 -4.19
CA ASN A 52 13.99 -0.69 -3.64
C ASN A 52 13.85 -1.93 -2.76
N HIS A 53 13.37 -1.76 -1.53
CA HIS A 53 13.10 -2.88 -0.64
C HIS A 53 11.64 -3.32 -0.74
N VAL A 54 11.42 -4.61 -1.00
CA VAL A 54 10.08 -5.17 -1.18
C VAL A 54 9.75 -6.10 -0.02
N PHE A 55 8.60 -5.84 0.61
CA PHE A 55 8.10 -6.63 1.72
C PHE A 55 6.73 -7.22 1.38
N LEU A 56 6.50 -8.47 1.78
CA LEU A 56 5.18 -9.09 1.75
C LEU A 56 4.59 -9.05 3.16
N ILE A 57 3.45 -8.40 3.35
CA ILE A 57 2.69 -8.42 4.60
C ILE A 57 1.45 -9.29 4.40
N ALA A 58 1.31 -10.37 5.18
CA ALA A 58 0.15 -11.25 5.10
C ALA A 58 -0.61 -11.33 6.44
N GLY A 59 -1.92 -11.09 6.38
CA GLY A 59 -2.84 -11.22 7.50
C GLY A 59 -3.74 -12.45 7.36
N TYR A 60 -3.29 -13.62 7.81
CA TYR A 60 -4.12 -14.83 7.78
C TYR A 60 -4.99 -14.95 9.03
N ALA A 61 -6.31 -15.05 8.85
CA ALA A 61 -7.28 -15.18 9.95
C ALA A 61 -6.95 -16.34 10.91
N ARG A 62 -6.43 -17.46 10.38
CA ARG A 62 -6.05 -18.63 11.18
C ARG A 62 -5.00 -18.31 12.25
N TYR A 63 -4.07 -17.41 11.97
CA TYR A 63 -2.95 -17.11 12.87
C TYR A 63 -3.23 -15.93 13.81
N LYS A 64 -4.29 -15.17 13.55
CA LYS A 64 -4.73 -14.03 14.36
C LYS A 64 -3.66 -12.96 14.58
N ARG A 65 -2.71 -12.84 13.66
CA ARG A 65 -1.67 -11.80 13.60
C ARG A 65 -1.10 -11.71 12.18
N PRO A 66 -0.58 -10.54 11.77
CA PRO A 66 0.16 -10.39 10.52
C PRO A 66 1.55 -11.03 10.61
N TYR A 67 2.10 -11.31 9.43
CA TYR A 67 3.47 -11.76 9.21
C TYR A 67 4.08 -10.95 8.07
N VAL A 68 5.37 -10.67 8.16
CA VAL A 68 6.09 -9.90 7.15
C VAL A 68 7.25 -10.73 6.62
N TRP A 69 7.43 -10.79 5.31
CA TRP A 69 8.60 -11.39 4.66
C TRP A 69 9.34 -10.33 3.88
N LEU A 70 10.67 -10.38 3.92
CA LEU A 70 11.49 -9.65 2.95
C LEU A 70 11.47 -10.42 1.64
N ARG A 71 11.28 -9.75 0.50
CA ARG A 71 11.21 -10.37 -0.83
C ARG A 71 12.33 -9.90 -1.77
N SER A 72 13.03 -8.82 -1.43
CA SER A 72 14.18 -8.33 -2.18
C SER A 72 15.26 -7.79 -1.23
N ASN A 73 16.48 -7.57 -1.73
CA ASN A 73 17.55 -6.84 -1.03
C ASN A 73 17.93 -7.37 0.36
N HIS A 74 17.82 -8.69 0.51
CA HIS A 74 18.19 -9.53 1.64
C HIS A 74 19.56 -9.23 2.28
N LYS A 75 20.58 -8.95 1.45
CA LYS A 75 21.95 -8.72 1.91
C LYS A 75 22.14 -7.37 2.62
N ARG A 76 21.41 -6.33 2.18
CA ARG A 76 21.56 -4.96 2.69
C ARG A 76 20.86 -4.74 4.02
N LEU A 77 19.70 -5.36 4.20
CA LEU A 77 18.88 -5.25 5.41
C LEU A 77 19.36 -6.13 6.57
N ILE A 78 19.92 -7.32 6.29
CA ILE A 78 20.22 -8.32 7.34
C ILE A 78 21.71 -8.34 7.74
N GLN A 79 22.56 -7.48 7.17
CA GLN A 79 24.03 -7.48 7.41
C GLN A 79 24.61 -8.91 7.42
N LEU A 80 24.25 -9.72 6.43
CA LEU A 80 24.79 -11.07 6.35
C LEU A 80 26.26 -11.03 5.95
N GLN A 81 27.09 -11.77 6.68
CA GLN A 81 28.38 -12.22 6.18
C GLN A 81 28.16 -13.15 4.98
N ASP A 82 29.05 -13.10 3.99
CA ASP A 82 28.89 -13.72 2.65
C ASP A 82 28.56 -15.22 2.65
N ASP A 83 28.75 -15.92 3.77
CA ASP A 83 28.60 -17.37 3.90
C ASP A 83 27.25 -17.84 4.51
N GLN A 84 26.36 -16.93 4.92
CA GLN A 84 25.07 -17.29 5.50
C GLN A 84 23.96 -17.33 4.44
N LYS A 85 23.44 -18.53 4.17
CA LYS A 85 22.27 -18.72 3.30
C LYS A 85 21.04 -18.14 4.00
N LEU A 86 20.50 -17.05 3.49
CA LEU A 86 19.32 -16.39 4.05
C LEU A 86 18.11 -17.32 3.85
N GLU A 87 17.45 -17.73 4.94
CA GLU A 87 16.17 -18.44 4.85
C GLU A 87 15.08 -17.44 4.48
N THR A 88 14.95 -17.15 3.17
CA THR A 88 13.98 -16.22 2.57
C THR A 88 12.52 -16.57 2.87
N ASP A 89 12.25 -17.83 3.23
CA ASP A 89 10.91 -18.33 3.48
C ASP A 89 10.39 -18.02 4.90
N ASN A 90 11.27 -17.59 5.80
CA ASN A 90 10.88 -17.28 7.17
C ASN A 90 10.40 -15.83 7.30
N PRO A 91 9.28 -15.59 8.01
CA PRO A 91 8.84 -14.24 8.29
C PRO A 91 9.82 -13.53 9.22
N LEU A 92 9.97 -12.22 9.04
CA LEU A 92 10.71 -11.32 9.90
C LEU A 92 10.16 -11.38 11.33
N LYS A 93 11.09 -11.36 12.28
CA LYS A 93 10.79 -11.25 13.70
C LYS A 93 10.75 -9.77 14.06
N LEU A 94 9.57 -9.17 13.90
CA LEU A 94 9.31 -7.78 14.23
C LEU A 94 8.75 -7.65 15.66
N ASP A 95 9.17 -6.63 16.38
CA ASP A 95 8.74 -6.36 17.76
C ASP A 95 7.25 -6.01 17.81
N THR A 96 6.77 -5.24 16.82
CA THR A 96 5.34 -4.92 16.66
C THR A 96 4.49 -6.19 16.46
N ILE A 97 4.98 -7.17 15.69
CA ILE A 97 4.28 -8.46 15.50
C ILE A 97 4.32 -9.30 16.77
N ALA A 98 5.43 -9.27 17.51
CA ALA A 98 5.54 -9.96 18.80
C ALA A 98 4.55 -9.38 19.83
N ALA A 99 4.37 -8.05 19.84
CA ALA A 99 3.45 -7.33 20.70
C ALA A 99 1.97 -7.34 20.23
N TRP A 100 1.67 -7.87 19.04
CA TRP A 100 0.33 -7.82 18.41
C TRP A 100 -0.84 -8.25 19.31
N LYS A 101 -0.61 -9.25 20.17
CA LYS A 101 -1.66 -9.80 21.05
C LYS A 101 -1.73 -9.13 22.42
N THR A 102 -0.69 -8.40 22.80
CA THR A 102 -0.50 -7.89 24.17
C THR A 102 -0.61 -6.37 24.25
N GLN A 103 -0.41 -5.67 23.13
CA GLN A 103 -0.49 -4.22 23.03
C GLN A 103 -1.45 -3.82 21.91
N ASP A 104 -1.84 -2.55 21.88
CA ASP A 104 -2.68 -1.99 20.81
C ASP A 104 -1.88 -1.71 19.54
N VAL A 105 -1.33 -2.77 18.94
CA VAL A 105 -0.58 -2.71 17.69
C VAL A 105 -1.54 -2.62 16.51
N LYS A 106 -1.21 -1.75 15.57
CA LYS A 106 -1.91 -1.48 14.33
C LYS A 106 -0.98 -1.78 13.18
N LEU A 107 -1.57 -1.92 11.98
CA LEU A 107 -0.79 -2.27 10.79
C LEU A 107 0.27 -1.21 10.47
N TRP A 108 -0.04 0.07 10.69
CA TRP A 108 0.92 1.15 10.44
C TRP A 108 2.13 1.12 11.40
N ASP A 109 2.01 0.56 12.60
CA ASP A 109 3.18 0.38 13.47
C ASP A 109 4.18 -0.61 12.87
N ILE A 110 3.66 -1.69 12.28
CA ILE A 110 4.46 -2.69 11.57
C ILE A 110 5.14 -2.05 10.37
N ILE A 111 4.42 -1.21 9.63
CA ILE A 111 4.98 -0.46 8.49
C ILE A 111 6.09 0.49 8.97
N ALA A 112 5.87 1.23 10.06
CA ALA A 112 6.88 2.12 10.62
C ALA A 112 8.15 1.36 11.02
N GLU A 113 8.02 0.23 11.72
CA GLU A 113 9.16 -0.62 12.07
C GLU A 113 9.90 -1.12 10.83
N VAL A 114 9.18 -1.58 9.80
CA VAL A 114 9.77 -2.02 8.53
C VAL A 114 10.54 -0.88 7.84
N ILE A 115 9.98 0.34 7.80
CA ILE A 115 10.65 1.51 7.21
C ILE A 115 11.92 1.85 8.00
N THR A 116 11.83 1.88 9.33
CA THR A 116 12.96 2.14 10.25
C THR A 116 14.09 1.12 10.05
N LEU A 117 13.77 -0.16 9.84
CA LEU A 117 14.76 -1.20 9.56
C LEU A 117 15.38 -1.07 8.16
N SER A 118 14.65 -0.52 7.21
CA SER A 118 15.05 -0.45 5.80
C SER A 118 16.01 0.69 5.47
N LEU A 119 16.09 1.70 6.33
CA LEU A 119 16.82 2.94 6.11
C LEU A 119 17.96 3.09 7.12
N SER A 120 19.12 3.53 6.65
CA SER A 120 20.29 3.82 7.47
C SER A 120 20.84 5.21 7.09
N PRO A 121 20.72 6.23 7.96
CA PRO A 121 20.15 6.16 9.31
C PRO A 121 18.62 5.95 9.30
N PRO A 122 18.04 5.47 10.41
CA PRO A 122 16.58 5.42 10.56
C PRO A 122 15.96 6.82 10.40
N PRO A 123 14.80 6.94 9.75
CA PRO A 123 14.16 8.23 9.53
C PRO A 123 13.60 8.79 10.84
N GLU A 124 13.57 10.12 10.94
CA GLU A 124 12.95 10.81 12.07
C GLU A 124 11.41 10.68 12.04
N ASN A 125 10.82 10.64 10.85
CA ASN A 125 9.40 10.38 10.63
C ASN A 125 9.21 9.26 9.58
N PRO A 126 8.77 8.05 9.96
CA PRO A 126 8.47 6.99 8.99
C PRO A 126 7.19 7.25 8.18
N PHE A 127 6.40 8.25 8.56
CA PHE A 127 5.17 8.68 7.88
C PHE A 127 5.32 10.03 7.19
N GLU A 128 6.55 10.44 6.85
CA GLU A 128 6.84 11.71 6.19
C GLU A 128 6.03 11.87 4.90
N ILE A 129 5.40 13.04 4.74
CA ILE A 129 4.50 13.31 3.63
C ILE A 129 5.20 14.14 2.55
N ASN A 130 5.10 13.69 1.30
CA ASN A 130 5.43 14.54 0.16
C ASN A 130 4.27 15.51 -0.11
N HIS A 131 4.32 16.72 0.45
CA HIS A 131 3.27 17.73 0.30
C HIS A 131 3.06 18.15 -1.17
N SER A 132 4.14 18.24 -1.95
CA SER A 132 4.07 18.66 -3.36
C SER A 132 3.29 17.68 -4.26
N TYR A 133 3.13 16.42 -3.83
CA TYR A 133 2.32 15.44 -4.55
C TYR A 133 0.85 15.88 -4.66
N TYR A 134 0.30 16.47 -3.60
CA TYR A 134 -1.11 16.87 -3.57
C TYR A 134 -1.42 18.03 -4.53
N ASP A 135 -0.42 18.82 -4.91
CA ASP A 135 -0.57 19.89 -5.90
C ASP A 135 -0.64 19.34 -7.33
N THR A 136 -0.27 18.08 -7.54
CA THR A 136 -0.36 17.40 -8.85
C THR A 136 -1.69 16.71 -9.08
N LEU A 137 -2.50 16.55 -8.03
CA LEU A 137 -3.78 15.85 -8.09
C LEU A 137 -4.91 16.74 -8.64
N PRO A 138 -5.90 16.16 -9.34
CA PRO A 138 -7.17 16.84 -9.59
C PRO A 138 -7.79 17.35 -8.28
N LEU A 139 -8.52 18.45 -8.36
CA LEU A 139 -9.01 19.18 -7.18
C LEU A 139 -9.85 18.31 -6.24
N GLU A 140 -10.76 17.53 -6.79
CA GLU A 140 -11.64 16.63 -6.04
C GLU A 140 -10.85 15.51 -5.36
N GLU A 141 -9.87 14.94 -6.07
CA GLU A 141 -8.98 13.91 -5.53
C GLU A 141 -8.07 14.48 -4.44
N CYS A 142 -7.57 15.70 -4.61
CA CYS A 142 -6.77 16.41 -3.62
C CYS A 142 -7.58 16.63 -2.33
N ALA A 143 -8.81 17.13 -2.42
CA ALA A 143 -9.67 17.38 -1.26
C ALA A 143 -9.95 16.09 -0.47
N VAL A 144 -10.27 14.99 -1.15
CA VAL A 144 -10.53 13.68 -0.51
C VAL A 144 -9.26 13.09 0.07
N SER A 145 -8.16 13.09 -0.69
CA SER A 145 -6.91 12.43 -0.29
C SER A 145 -6.25 13.13 0.88
N THR A 146 -6.21 14.47 0.88
CA THR A 146 -5.69 15.25 2.01
C THR A 146 -6.51 15.01 3.28
N GLY A 147 -7.84 14.98 3.19
CA GLY A 147 -8.71 14.71 4.34
C GLY A 147 -8.51 13.32 4.93
N ALA A 148 -8.43 12.30 4.07
CA ALA A 148 -8.17 10.92 4.49
C ALA A 148 -6.79 10.77 5.15
N MET A 149 -5.78 11.44 4.59
CA MET A 149 -4.42 11.40 5.13
C MET A 149 -4.33 12.17 6.47
N VAL A 150 -5.01 13.31 6.63
CA VAL A 150 -5.11 14.00 7.94
C VAL A 150 -5.73 13.09 9.00
N ASP A 151 -6.86 12.43 8.70
CA ASP A 151 -7.52 11.51 9.64
C ASP A 151 -6.60 10.33 10.03
N PHE A 152 -5.87 9.77 9.06
CA PHE A 152 -4.88 8.73 9.33
C PHE A 152 -3.75 9.24 10.24
N LEU A 153 -3.12 10.36 9.90
CA LEU A 153 -2.00 10.91 10.68
C LEU A 153 -2.43 11.33 12.09
N GLN A 154 -3.66 11.82 12.27
CA GLN A 154 -4.20 12.08 13.62
C GLN A 154 -4.24 10.81 14.48
N LYS A 155 -4.63 9.67 13.91
CA LYS A 155 -4.60 8.38 14.62
C LYS A 155 -3.17 7.96 14.99
N VAL A 156 -2.20 8.24 14.12
CA VAL A 156 -0.77 8.00 14.39
C VAL A 156 -0.29 8.91 15.51
N TYR A 157 -0.60 10.21 15.44
CA TYR A 157 -0.22 11.22 16.43
C TYR A 157 -0.75 10.88 17.83
N LEU A 158 -2.03 10.46 17.93
CA LEU A 158 -2.66 10.11 19.20
C LEU A 158 -2.03 8.89 19.89
N LYS A 159 -1.19 8.12 19.20
CA LYS A 159 -0.46 7.00 19.79
C LYS A 159 0.78 7.43 20.59
N ASP A 160 1.18 8.71 20.51
CA ASP A 160 2.28 9.29 21.28
C ASP A 160 3.59 8.50 21.15
N THR A 161 4.04 8.35 19.91
CA THR A 161 5.30 7.69 19.56
C THR A 161 6.44 8.71 19.41
N ASN A 162 7.68 8.23 19.26
CA ASN A 162 8.88 9.08 19.13
C ASN A 162 8.85 10.06 17.93
N HIS A 163 7.99 9.82 16.93
CA HIS A 163 7.88 10.66 15.72
C HIS A 163 6.62 11.56 15.73
N SER A 164 5.90 11.63 16.86
CA SER A 164 4.63 12.38 16.96
C SER A 164 4.78 13.85 16.65
N ASP A 165 5.86 14.50 17.10
CA ASP A 165 6.11 15.92 16.81
C ASP A 165 6.24 16.18 15.32
N LYS A 166 6.92 15.31 14.58
CA LYS A 166 7.09 15.44 13.12
C LYS A 166 5.80 15.14 12.38
N VAL A 167 5.08 14.10 12.78
CA VAL A 167 3.74 13.82 12.24
C VAL A 167 2.81 15.01 12.46
N PHE A 168 2.92 15.69 13.60
CA PHE A 168 2.10 16.87 13.88
C PHE A 168 2.44 18.05 12.96
N GLU A 169 3.72 18.28 12.65
CA GLU A 169 4.10 19.29 11.64
C GLU A 169 3.53 18.95 10.26
N ASP A 170 3.56 17.69 9.84
CA ASP A 170 2.94 17.25 8.57
C ASP A 170 1.42 17.45 8.58
N ILE A 171 0.74 17.15 9.69
CA ILE A 171 -0.70 17.37 9.85
C ILE A 171 -1.05 18.84 9.61
N LYS A 172 -0.28 19.79 10.16
CA LYS A 172 -0.57 21.23 10.00
C LYS A 172 -0.55 21.65 8.54
N ILE A 173 0.49 21.26 7.81
CA ILE A 173 0.66 21.62 6.40
C ILE A 173 -0.47 20.99 5.56
N LEU A 174 -0.76 19.71 5.83
CA LEU A 174 -1.78 18.97 5.09
C LEU A 174 -3.20 19.51 5.37
N GLN A 175 -3.49 19.92 6.60
CA GLN A 175 -4.74 20.58 6.95
C GLN A 175 -4.92 21.91 6.21
N GLN A 176 -3.87 22.73 6.12
CA GLN A 176 -3.92 23.98 5.34
C GLN A 176 -4.23 23.69 3.87
N ARG A 177 -3.57 22.70 3.26
CA ARG A 177 -3.84 22.31 1.87
C ARG A 177 -5.25 21.78 1.69
N HIS A 178 -5.76 20.99 2.63
CA HIS A 178 -7.11 20.44 2.61
C HIS A 178 -8.18 21.54 2.58
N PHE A 179 -8.07 22.54 3.46
CA PHE A 179 -9.03 23.65 3.48
C PHE A 179 -8.95 24.48 2.20
N ALA A 180 -7.75 24.76 1.69
CA ALA A 180 -7.58 25.45 0.41
C ALA A 180 -8.26 24.69 -0.75
N ALA A 181 -8.09 23.36 -0.82
CA ALA A 181 -8.75 22.55 -1.84
C ALA A 181 -10.29 22.59 -1.72
N PHE A 182 -10.83 22.61 -0.51
CA PHE A 182 -12.28 22.74 -0.30
C PHE A 182 -12.82 24.12 -0.71
N GLU A 183 -12.07 25.19 -0.43
CA GLU A 183 -12.41 26.54 -0.85
C GLU A 183 -12.42 26.67 -2.38
N GLU A 184 -11.35 26.21 -3.05
CA GLU A 184 -11.24 26.14 -4.50
C GLU A 184 -12.42 25.36 -5.13
N MET A 185 -12.79 24.22 -4.53
CA MET A 185 -13.90 23.40 -5.02
C MET A 185 -15.24 24.12 -4.88
N ASN A 186 -15.45 24.82 -3.76
CA ASN A 186 -16.66 25.60 -3.53
C ASN A 186 -16.77 26.77 -4.54
N GLU A 187 -15.66 27.46 -4.83
CA GLU A 187 -15.60 28.52 -5.85
C GLU A 187 -15.90 27.99 -7.25
N ALA A 188 -15.34 26.84 -7.62
CA ALA A 188 -15.60 26.19 -8.90
C ALA A 188 -17.08 25.80 -9.05
N LEU A 189 -17.70 25.26 -7.99
CA LEU A 189 -19.13 24.93 -7.99
C LEU A 189 -20.01 26.17 -8.16
N ASN A 190 -19.69 27.25 -7.46
CA ASN A 190 -20.44 28.51 -7.54
C ASN A 190 -20.30 29.18 -8.91
N SER A 191 -19.11 29.14 -9.50
CA SER A 191 -18.87 29.68 -10.86
C SER A 191 -19.66 28.92 -11.92
N ASN A 192 -19.64 27.58 -11.85
CA ASN A 192 -20.45 26.73 -12.74
C ASN A 192 -21.96 26.94 -12.58
N ALA A 193 -22.44 27.24 -11.37
CA ALA A 193 -23.84 27.55 -11.13
C ALA A 193 -24.27 28.89 -11.77
N LEU A 194 -23.39 29.90 -11.71
CA LEU A 194 -23.62 31.20 -12.33
C LEU A 194 -23.68 31.09 -13.87
N GLU A 195 -22.78 30.32 -14.49
CA GLU A 195 -22.80 30.08 -15.94
C GLU A 195 -24.08 29.36 -16.40
N LYS A 196 -24.52 28.33 -15.66
CA LYS A 196 -25.77 27.62 -15.95
C LYS A 196 -27.02 28.50 -15.81
N SER A 197 -26.95 29.54 -15.00
CA SER A 197 -28.06 30.49 -14.81
C SER A 197 -28.17 31.57 -15.90
N ASN A 198 -27.19 31.65 -16.82
CA ASN A 198 -27.13 32.66 -17.89
C ASN A 198 -27.19 32.02 -19.31
N PRO A 199 -28.35 31.49 -19.76
CA PRO A 199 -28.46 30.84 -21.07
C PRO A 199 -28.62 31.80 -22.27
N SER A 200 -28.50 33.13 -22.11
CA SER A 200 -28.86 34.11 -23.16
C SER A 200 -27.66 34.85 -23.79
N SER A 201 -26.81 34.14 -24.53
CA SER A 201 -25.82 34.77 -25.42
C SER A 201 -25.42 33.86 -26.59
N GLY A 202 -26.41 33.22 -27.22
CA GLY A 202 -26.20 32.31 -28.34
C GLY A 202 -27.29 32.32 -29.39
N VAL A 203 -27.87 33.48 -29.72
CA VAL A 203 -28.67 33.63 -30.95
C VAL A 203 -28.34 34.97 -31.63
N SER A 204 -27.49 34.91 -32.64
CA SER A 204 -27.28 35.91 -33.71
C SER A 204 -26.50 35.19 -34.81
N ALA A 205 -26.86 35.16 -36.08
CA ALA A 205 -28.02 35.60 -36.82
C ALA A 205 -28.02 34.75 -38.11
N THR A 206 -29.21 34.37 -38.58
CA THR A 206 -29.44 33.79 -39.90
C THR A 206 -29.07 34.80 -40.99
N ASN A 207 -28.28 34.37 -41.98
CA ASN A 207 -28.25 34.96 -43.32
C ASN A 207 -28.79 33.92 -44.31
#